data_AF-A0A3A9ZWF9-F1
#
_entry.id   AF-A0A3A9ZWF9-F1
#
_cell.length_a   1.000
_cell.length_b   1.000
_cell.length_c   1.000
_cell.angle_alpha   90.00
_cell.angle_beta   90.00
_cell.angle_gamma   90.00
#
_symmetry.space_group_name_H-M   'P 1'
#
loop_
_entity.id
_entity.type
_entity.pdbx_description
1 polymer ?
#
loop_
_entity_poly.entity_id
_entity_poly.type
_entity_poly.pdbx_seq_one_letter_code
_entity_poly.pdbx_strand_id
1 'polypeptide(L)'
;MLDLNGGDTDRWLGEAVSILRSEGPRAAYEALDHGGRCKLKRLGPSFFTKLLYFLGWNSCSGRQRPLILDRYVVIGLKRCGSVDWPEFGPWTADQYAEYLAWAREKASQWGVETEADVVERRLWEYGKCLAAYR
;
A
#
# COMPACT_ATOMS: atom_id res chain seq x y z
N MET A 1 -10.52 -0.77 -26.20
CA MET A 1 -9.77 -0.44 -24.96
C MET A 1 -8.50 -1.29 -24.98
N LEU A 2 -7.32 -0.69 -25.11
CA LEU A 2 -6.07 -1.44 -25.31
C LEU A 2 -5.56 -1.97 -23.97
N ASP A 3 -5.81 -3.25 -23.73
CA ASP A 3 -5.10 -4.03 -22.73
C ASP A 3 -3.62 -4.10 -23.15
N LEU A 4 -2.75 -3.35 -22.46
CA LEU A 4 -1.31 -3.34 -22.71
C LEU A 4 -0.61 -4.59 -22.17
N ASN A 5 -1.34 -5.35 -21.36
CA ASN A 5 -0.98 -6.58 -20.68
C ASN A 5 -1.19 -7.82 -21.58
N GLY A 6 -1.55 -7.64 -22.86
CA GLY A 6 -1.72 -8.77 -23.78
C GLY A 6 -3.02 -9.56 -23.57
N GLY A 7 -4.00 -8.97 -22.85
CA GLY A 7 -5.27 -9.61 -22.49
C GLY A 7 -5.25 -10.28 -21.12
N ASP A 8 -4.13 -10.24 -20.40
CA ASP A 8 -3.97 -10.90 -19.10
C ASP A 8 -4.32 -10.00 -17.89
N THR A 9 -4.87 -8.78 -18.10
CA THR A 9 -5.18 -7.86 -16.99
C THR A 9 -6.05 -8.51 -15.92
N ASP A 10 -7.17 -9.11 -16.32
CA ASP A 10 -8.12 -9.74 -15.39
C ASP A 10 -7.50 -10.94 -14.67
N ARG A 11 -6.66 -11.70 -15.38
CA ARG A 11 -5.92 -12.84 -14.83
C ARG A 11 -4.93 -12.37 -13.76
N TRP A 12 -4.13 -11.34 -14.04
CA TRP A 12 -3.13 -10.84 -13.10
C TRP A 12 -3.76 -10.15 -11.90
N LEU A 13 -4.87 -9.44 -12.09
CA LEU A 13 -5.62 -8.88 -10.98
C LEU A 13 -6.24 -9.99 -10.11
N GLY A 14 -6.85 -11.01 -10.73
CA GLY A 14 -7.40 -12.16 -10.02
C GLY A 14 -6.34 -12.92 -9.21
N GLU A 15 -5.18 -13.16 -9.80
CA GLU A 15 -4.03 -13.79 -9.13
C GLU A 15 -3.53 -12.92 -7.96
N ALA A 16 -3.35 -11.61 -8.15
CA ALA A 16 -2.93 -10.71 -7.07
C ALA A 16 -3.93 -10.69 -5.89
N VAL A 17 -5.24 -10.75 -6.18
CA VAL A 17 -6.28 -10.86 -5.14
C VAL A 17 -6.22 -12.23 -4.44
N SER A 18 -5.94 -13.30 -5.18
CA SER A 18 -5.73 -14.63 -4.60
C SER A 18 -4.58 -14.61 -3.60
N ILE A 19 -3.41 -14.10 -4.02
CA ILE A 19 -2.21 -13.91 -3.19
C ILE A 19 -2.53 -13.04 -1.96
N LEU A 20 -3.25 -11.93 -2.14
CA LEU A 20 -3.64 -11.05 -1.04
C LEU A 20 -4.43 -11.78 0.04
N ARG A 21 -5.29 -12.71 -0.36
CA ARG A 21 -6.14 -13.49 0.56
C ARG A 21 -5.40 -14.65 1.21
N SER A 22 -4.47 -15.30 0.50
CA SER A 22 -3.76 -16.49 1.00
C SER A 22 -2.44 -16.17 1.69
N GLU A 23 -1.68 -15.19 1.20
CA GLU A 23 -0.31 -14.87 1.62
C GLU A 23 -0.18 -13.47 2.24
N GLY A 24 -1.15 -12.59 2.00
CA GLY A 24 -1.24 -11.27 2.61
C GLY A 24 -0.68 -10.12 1.77
N PRO A 25 -0.72 -8.88 2.31
CA PRO A 25 -0.50 -7.67 1.52
C PRO A 25 0.93 -7.48 1.01
N ARG A 26 1.95 -7.95 1.75
CA ARG A 26 3.35 -7.91 1.28
C ARG A 26 3.54 -8.75 0.02
N ALA A 27 3.06 -9.99 0.02
CA ALA A 27 3.20 -10.90 -1.12
C ALA A 27 2.42 -10.39 -2.34
N ALA A 28 1.22 -9.83 -2.12
CA ALA A 28 0.44 -9.23 -3.19
C ALA A 28 1.13 -7.98 -3.79
N TYR A 29 1.76 -7.16 -2.94
CA TYR A 29 2.60 -6.04 -3.40
C TYR A 29 3.75 -6.54 -4.28
N GLU A 30 4.52 -7.53 -3.79
CA GLU A 30 5.65 -8.12 -4.51
C GLU A 30 5.24 -8.70 -5.88
N ALA A 31 4.06 -9.33 -5.95
CA ALA A 31 3.52 -9.86 -7.20
C ALA A 31 3.16 -8.76 -8.22
N LEU A 32 2.68 -7.60 -7.77
CA LEU A 32 2.27 -6.46 -8.61
C LEU A 32 3.42 -5.51 -8.97
N ASP A 33 4.51 -5.52 -8.20
CA ASP A 33 5.64 -4.63 -8.39
C ASP A 33 6.43 -4.91 -9.70
N HIS A 34 7.34 -4.01 -10.03
CA HIS A 34 8.20 -4.12 -11.21
C HIS A 34 9.07 -5.37 -11.15
N GLY A 35 8.73 -6.36 -12.00
CA GLY A 35 9.42 -7.66 -12.03
C GLY A 35 8.61 -8.78 -11.39
N GLY A 36 7.49 -8.46 -10.73
CA GLY A 36 6.55 -9.42 -10.19
C GLY A 36 5.72 -10.15 -11.25
N ARG A 37 5.24 -11.34 -10.90
CA ARG A 37 4.49 -12.25 -11.81
C ARG A 37 3.12 -11.74 -12.24
N CYS A 38 2.58 -10.73 -11.55
CA CYS A 38 1.28 -10.10 -11.79
C CYS A 38 1.41 -8.63 -12.21
N LYS A 39 2.57 -8.21 -12.71
CA LYS A 39 2.82 -6.82 -13.10
C LYS A 39 1.76 -6.29 -14.08
N LEU A 40 1.09 -5.21 -13.69
CA LEU A 40 0.14 -4.49 -14.54
C LEU A 40 0.81 -3.28 -15.19
N LYS A 41 0.92 -3.25 -16.53
CA LYS A 41 1.55 -2.13 -17.24
C LYS A 41 0.84 -0.81 -16.93
N ARG A 42 1.64 0.23 -16.68
CA ARG A 42 1.22 1.60 -16.31
C ARG A 42 0.52 1.73 -14.94
N LEU A 43 0.43 0.65 -14.16
CA LEU A 43 -0.11 0.71 -12.80
C LEU A 43 1.05 0.77 -11.80
N GLY A 44 1.34 1.98 -11.32
CA GLY A 44 2.39 2.20 -10.33
C GLY A 44 2.00 1.79 -8.91
N PRO A 45 2.97 1.74 -7.98
CA PRO A 45 2.77 1.27 -6.61
C PRO A 45 1.74 2.05 -5.80
N SER A 46 1.62 3.36 -6.03
CA SER A 46 0.59 4.16 -5.38
C SER A 46 -0.83 3.83 -5.82
N PHE A 47 -1.01 3.29 -7.04
CA PHE A 47 -2.31 2.92 -7.56
C PHE A 47 -2.67 1.49 -7.20
N PHE A 48 -1.73 0.54 -7.35
CA PHE A 48 -2.06 -0.85 -7.03
C PHE A 48 -2.27 -1.06 -5.52
N THR A 49 -1.62 -0.29 -4.64
CA THR A 49 -1.92 -0.35 -3.18
C THR A 49 -3.34 0.08 -2.85
N LYS A 50 -3.95 0.99 -3.65
CA LYS A 50 -5.38 1.30 -3.55
C LYS A 50 -6.25 0.11 -3.93
N LEU A 51 -5.89 -0.61 -5.00
CA LEU A 51 -6.59 -1.84 -5.36
C LEU A 51 -6.48 -2.88 -4.24
N LEU A 52 -5.28 -3.08 -3.68
CA LEU A 52 -5.08 -4.00 -2.56
C LEU A 52 -5.93 -3.59 -1.34
N TYR A 53 -5.95 -2.30 -0.97
CA TYR A 53 -6.78 -1.79 0.12
C TYR A 53 -8.26 -2.18 -0.07
N PHE A 54 -8.86 -1.82 -1.21
CA PHE A 54 -10.29 -2.05 -1.43
C PHE A 54 -10.64 -3.53 -1.63
N LEU A 55 -9.80 -4.31 -2.33
CA LEU A 55 -10.06 -5.72 -2.61
C LEU A 55 -9.73 -6.63 -1.41
N GLY A 56 -8.88 -6.16 -0.50
CA GLY A 56 -8.49 -6.87 0.73
C GLY A 56 -9.30 -6.51 1.96
N TRP A 57 -10.07 -5.42 1.94
CA TRP A 57 -10.72 -4.81 3.12
C TRP A 57 -11.44 -5.82 4.03
N ASN A 58 -12.31 -6.66 3.46
CA ASN A 58 -13.09 -7.67 4.20
C ASN A 58 -12.51 -9.09 4.13
N SER A 59 -11.45 -9.31 3.35
CA SER A 59 -11.01 -10.65 2.94
C SER A 59 -9.70 -11.10 3.57
N CYS A 60 -8.94 -10.20 4.19
CA CYS A 60 -7.72 -10.58 4.90
C CYS A 60 -8.07 -11.19 6.26
N SER A 61 -8.07 -12.53 6.35
CA SER A 61 -8.09 -13.25 7.63
C SER A 61 -6.99 -12.70 8.52
N GLY A 62 -7.35 -12.21 9.72
CA GLY A 62 -6.54 -11.29 10.52
C GLY A 62 -5.03 -11.55 10.54
N ARG A 63 -4.26 -10.51 10.19
CA ARG A 63 -3.09 -10.01 10.94
C ARG A 63 -2.51 -8.70 10.38
N GLN A 64 -2.77 -8.33 9.13
CA GLN A 64 -2.35 -7.04 8.57
C GLN A 64 -3.23 -6.68 7.37
N ARG A 65 -4.09 -5.66 7.51
CA ARG A 65 -4.88 -5.15 6.38
C ARG A 65 -3.96 -4.39 5.42
N PRO A 66 -4.16 -4.49 4.09
CA PRO A 66 -3.51 -3.59 3.16
C PRO A 66 -3.92 -2.16 3.46
N LEU A 67 -2.95 -1.23 3.39
CA LEU A 67 -3.13 0.21 3.46
C LEU A 67 -2.62 0.86 2.18
N ILE A 68 -3.04 2.09 1.91
CA ILE A 68 -2.62 2.85 0.75
C ILE A 68 -1.25 3.47 1.02
N LEU A 69 -0.28 3.21 0.15
CA LEU A 69 1.01 3.89 0.17
C LEU A 69 1.10 4.84 -1.03
N ASP A 70 1.04 6.14 -0.77
CA ASP A 70 1.24 7.16 -1.79
C ASP A 70 2.25 8.23 -1.36
N ARG A 71 2.51 9.20 -2.25
CA ARG A 71 3.49 10.25 -1.99
C ARG A 71 3.20 11.05 -0.72
N TYR A 72 1.95 11.30 -0.37
CA TYR A 72 1.61 12.08 0.81
C TYR A 72 1.76 11.24 2.07
N VAL A 73 1.43 9.95 2.02
CA VAL A 73 1.74 9.02 3.10
C VAL A 73 3.26 8.99 3.36
N VAL A 74 4.08 8.91 2.31
CA VAL A 74 5.56 8.92 2.46
C VAL A 74 6.08 10.24 3.02
N ILE A 75 5.57 11.39 2.56
CA ILE A 75 5.93 12.70 3.13
C ILE A 75 5.58 12.77 4.62
N GLY A 76 4.40 12.26 5.00
CA GLY A 76 3.99 12.16 6.41
C GLY A 76 4.94 11.27 7.23
N LEU A 77 5.23 10.07 6.73
CA LEU A 77 6.12 9.09 7.39
C LEU A 77 7.53 9.67 7.59
N LYS A 78 8.08 10.33 6.57
CA LYS A 78 9.35 11.05 6.65
C LYS A 78 9.35 12.06 7.78
N ARG A 79 8.30 12.86 7.87
CA ARG A 79 8.23 13.93 8.87
C ARG A 79 8.05 13.41 10.30
N CYS A 80 7.43 12.24 10.45
CA CYS A 80 7.38 11.48 11.71
C CYS A 80 8.72 10.81 12.07
N GLY A 81 9.79 11.01 11.27
CA GLY A 81 11.13 10.48 11.53
C GLY A 81 11.26 8.97 11.34
N SER A 82 10.31 8.36 10.61
CA SER A 82 10.19 6.90 10.56
C SER A 82 10.91 6.28 9.35
N VAL A 83 11.15 7.03 8.27
CA VAL A 83 11.73 6.52 7.01
C VAL A 83 12.48 7.61 6.24
N ASP A 84 13.36 7.23 5.30
CA ASP A 84 13.94 8.14 4.29
C ASP A 84 13.72 7.66 2.83
N TRP A 85 12.48 7.33 2.48
CA TRP A 85 12.14 6.75 1.17
C TRP A 85 11.87 7.81 0.09
N PRO A 86 12.07 7.54 -1.21
CA PRO A 86 11.68 8.48 -2.26
C PRO A 86 10.17 8.79 -2.23
N GLU A 87 9.79 10.06 -2.38
CA GLU A 87 8.38 10.48 -2.29
C GLU A 87 7.49 9.92 -3.41
N PHE A 88 8.08 9.61 -4.56
CA PHE A 88 7.34 9.12 -5.73
C PHE A 88 7.57 7.62 -6.01
N GLY A 89 8.29 6.93 -5.12
CA GLY A 89 8.70 5.55 -5.33
C GLY A 89 9.82 5.37 -6.38
N PRO A 90 10.03 4.13 -6.87
CA PRO A 90 9.33 2.92 -6.45
C PRO A 90 9.65 2.57 -4.98
N TRP A 91 8.69 1.94 -4.31
CA TRP A 91 8.90 1.37 -2.97
C TRP A 91 8.97 -0.14 -3.07
N THR A 92 9.81 -0.78 -2.27
CA THR A 92 9.92 -2.25 -2.26
C THR A 92 8.77 -2.88 -1.47
N ALA A 93 8.55 -4.18 -1.67
CA ALA A 93 7.61 -4.96 -0.84
C ALA A 93 7.98 -4.91 0.66
N ASP A 94 9.27 -4.84 0.99
CA ASP A 94 9.74 -4.74 2.36
C ASP A 94 9.44 -3.36 2.97
N GLN A 95 9.63 -2.27 2.21
CA GLN A 95 9.21 -0.94 2.64
C GLN A 95 7.69 -0.89 2.85
N TYR A 96 6.91 -1.50 1.94
CA TYR A 96 5.47 -1.60 2.13
C TYR A 96 5.12 -2.36 3.42
N ALA A 97 5.76 -3.51 3.69
CA ALA A 97 5.53 -4.27 4.91
C ALA A 97 5.93 -3.51 6.19
N GLU A 98 7.06 -2.78 6.15
CA GLU A 98 7.53 -1.91 7.23
C GLU A 98 6.49 -0.83 7.54
N TYR A 99 5.98 -0.15 6.52
CA TYR A 99 4.93 0.85 6.66
C TYR A 99 3.66 0.27 7.30
N LEU A 100 3.18 -0.89 6.80
CA LEU A 100 2.00 -1.52 7.36
C LEU A 100 2.19 -1.92 8.84
N ALA A 101 3.39 -2.35 9.22
CA ALA A 101 3.72 -2.73 10.59
C ALA A 101 3.75 -1.49 11.49
N TRP A 102 4.38 -0.41 11.02
CA TRP A 102 4.42 0.89 11.69
C TRP A 102 3.01 1.43 11.94
N ALA A 103 2.13 1.39 10.93
CA ALA A 103 0.78 1.91 11.06
C ALA A 103 -0.03 1.13 12.11
N ARG A 104 0.13 -0.20 12.13
CA ARG A 104 -0.48 -1.07 13.16
C ARG A 104 0.05 -0.78 14.56
N GLU A 105 1.35 -0.55 14.70
CA GLU A 105 1.97 -0.19 15.98
C GLU A 105 1.49 1.18 16.47
N LYS A 106 1.35 2.16 15.58
CA LYS A 106 0.79 3.47 15.96
C LYS A 106 -0.68 3.41 16.32
N ALA A 107 -1.46 2.61 15.61
CA ALA A 107 -2.85 2.34 15.96
C ALA A 107 -2.96 1.79 17.39
N SER A 108 -2.13 0.83 17.78
CA SER A 108 -2.17 0.28 19.14
C SER A 108 -1.73 1.28 20.22
N GLN A 109 -0.90 2.27 19.88
CA GLN A 109 -0.46 3.34 20.79
C GLN A 109 -1.51 4.44 21.00
N TRP A 110 -2.43 4.67 20.06
CA TRP A 110 -3.38 5.79 20.10
C TRP A 110 -4.63 5.55 20.98
N GLY A 111 -4.82 4.34 21.52
CA GLY A 111 -5.93 4.00 22.41
C GLY A 111 -6.98 3.08 21.76
N VAL A 112 -8.02 2.76 22.53
CA VAL A 112 -8.95 1.64 22.26
C VAL A 112 -9.58 1.74 20.87
N GLU A 113 -9.35 0.70 20.06
CA GLU A 113 -9.94 0.46 18.72
C GLU A 113 -9.55 1.41 17.58
N THR A 114 -8.41 2.10 17.66
CA THR A 114 -7.90 2.80 16.47
C THR A 114 -7.43 1.78 15.42
N GLU A 115 -8.04 1.79 14.25
CA GLU A 115 -7.63 0.98 13.11
C GLU A 115 -6.43 1.61 12.37
N ALA A 116 -5.61 0.79 11.73
CA ALA A 116 -4.38 1.26 11.07
C ALA A 116 -4.65 2.18 9.85
N ASP A 117 -5.85 2.10 9.25
CA ASP A 117 -6.28 2.99 8.16
C ASP A 117 -6.58 4.42 8.66
N VAL A 118 -6.98 4.57 9.93
CA VAL A 118 -7.05 5.90 10.57
C VAL A 118 -5.66 6.53 10.66
N VAL A 119 -4.64 5.74 10.98
CA VAL A 119 -3.25 6.21 11.02
C VAL A 119 -2.77 6.59 9.61
N GLU A 120 -3.02 5.74 8.60
CA GLU A 120 -2.79 6.08 7.18
C GLU A 120 -3.44 7.42 6.83
N ARG A 121 -4.72 7.57 7.18
CA ARG A 121 -5.49 8.77 6.85
C ARG A 121 -4.86 10.03 7.45
N ARG A 122 -4.41 9.97 8.70
CA ARG A 122 -3.72 11.09 9.37
C ARG A 122 -2.35 11.38 8.78
N LEU A 123 -1.58 10.35 8.43
CA LEU A 123 -0.31 10.52 7.71
C LEU A 123 -0.52 11.22 6.37
N TRP A 124 -1.51 10.80 5.60
CA TRP A 124 -1.85 11.39 4.32
C TRP A 124 -2.26 12.86 4.47
N GLU A 125 -3.13 13.19 5.43
CA GLU A 125 -3.54 14.57 5.71
C GLU A 125 -2.32 15.44 6.07
N TYR A 126 -1.45 14.93 6.94
CA TYR A 126 -0.25 15.65 7.36
C TYR A 126 0.73 15.87 6.20
N GLY A 127 1.01 14.82 5.43
CA GLY A 127 1.90 14.89 4.27
C GLY A 127 1.35 15.79 3.16
N LYS A 128 0.03 15.81 2.96
CA LYS A 128 -0.63 16.74 2.04
C LYS A 128 -0.46 18.19 2.47
N CYS A 129 -0.63 18.48 3.77
CA CYS A 129 -0.37 19.82 4.30
C CYS A 129 1.09 20.22 4.08
N LEU A 130 2.06 19.37 4.44
CA LEU A 130 3.49 19.64 4.25
C LEU A 130 3.85 19.91 2.78
N ALA A 131 3.25 19.16 1.85
CA ALA A 131 3.47 19.34 0.43
C ALA A 131 2.89 20.66 -0.12
N ALA A 132 1.88 21.23 0.52
CA ALA A 132 1.28 22.51 0.11
C ALA A 132 2.13 23.73 0.53
N TYR A 133 3.05 23.55 1.49
CA TYR A 133 3.95 24.58 2.00
C TYR A 133 5.39 24.47 1.45
N ARG A 134 5.58 23.77 0.33
CA ARG A 134 6.84 23.65 -0.39
C ARG A 134 6.74 24.35 -1.74
#